data_AF-A0A839CYI0-F1
#
_entry.id   AF-A0A839CYI0-F1
#
_cell.length_a   1.000
_cell.length_b   1.000
_cell.length_c   1.000
_cell.angle_alpha   90.00
_cell.angle_beta   90.00
_cell.angle_gamma   90.00
#
_symmetry.space_group_name_H-M   'P 1'
#
loop_
_entity.id
_entity.type
_entity.pdbx_description
1 polymer ?
#
loop_
_entity_poly.entity_id
_entity_poly.type
_entity_poly.pdbx_seq_one_letter_code
_entity_poly.pdbx_strand_id
1 'polypeptide(L)'
;MNERILTCVYCGHEYPQDTPAHGSQVLTDHIKVCKAHPLRKAEADIALLRSALAGLIGVNTEAELRQMEGVMRSLPAPDADKAVSINAIHALLATITNS
;
A
#
# COMPACT_ATOMS: atom_id res chain seq x y z
N MET A 1 -13.38 -38.68 10.56
CA MET A 1 -12.64 -37.61 9.85
C MET A 1 -12.91 -36.34 10.63
N ASN A 2 -11.88 -35.62 11.08
CA ASN A 2 -12.09 -34.35 11.79
C ASN A 2 -12.40 -33.27 10.76
N GLU A 3 -13.61 -32.73 10.82
CA GLU A 3 -14.02 -31.60 10.00
C GLU A 3 -13.23 -30.37 10.44
N ARG A 4 -12.31 -29.90 9.59
CA ARG A 4 -11.54 -28.67 9.86
C ARG A 4 -12.14 -27.53 9.06
N ILE A 5 -13.03 -26.79 9.71
CA ILE A 5 -13.56 -25.54 9.17
C ILE A 5 -12.58 -24.42 9.50
N LEU A 6 -12.12 -23.71 8.47
CA LEU A 6 -11.33 -22.50 8.61
C LEU A 6 -12.29 -21.31 8.69
N THR A 7 -11.97 -20.32 9.53
CA THR A 7 -12.76 -19.10 9.65
C THR A 7 -11.91 -17.86 9.47
N CYS A 8 -12.53 -16.78 8.99
CA CYS A 8 -11.91 -15.46 8.98
C CYS A 8 -11.78 -14.95 10.41
N VAL A 9 -10.56 -14.66 10.85
CA VAL A 9 -10.25 -14.20 12.22
C VAL A 9 -11.00 -12.90 12.58
N TYR A 10 -11.33 -12.06 11.59
CA TYR A 10 -11.90 -10.74 11.83
C TYR A 10 -13.43 -10.70 11.82
N CYS A 11 -14.09 -11.50 10.98
CA CYS A 11 -15.56 -11.47 10.85
C CYS A 11 -16.25 -12.80 11.14
N GLY A 12 -15.49 -13.86 11.43
CA GLY A 12 -16.03 -15.19 11.71
C GLY A 12 -16.58 -15.94 10.50
N HIS A 13 -16.43 -15.42 9.27
CA HIS A 13 -16.89 -16.12 8.07
C HIS A 13 -16.25 -17.50 7.94
N GLU A 14 -17.08 -18.54 7.85
CA GLU A 14 -16.65 -19.92 7.65
C GLU A 14 -16.36 -20.15 6.16
N TYR A 15 -15.16 -20.69 5.88
CA TYR A 15 -14.77 -21.09 4.54
C TYR A 15 -15.19 -22.54 4.28
N PRO A 16 -15.27 -22.95 3.00
CA PRO A 16 -15.54 -24.34 2.64
C PRO A 16 -14.63 -25.33 3.38
N GLN A 17 -15.18 -26.51 3.67
CA GLN A 17 -14.44 -27.63 4.23
C GLN A 17 -13.09 -27.83 3.53
N ASP A 18 -12.05 -28.12 4.30
CA ASP A 18 -10.70 -28.40 3.81
C ASP A 18 -10.02 -27.25 3.04
N THR A 19 -10.56 -26.02 3.10
CA THR A 19 -9.89 -24.82 2.55
C THR A 19 -8.48 -24.70 3.16
N PRO A 20 -7.41 -24.67 2.35
CA PRO A 20 -6.06 -24.57 2.87
C PRO A 20 -5.87 -23.21 3.55
N ALA A 21 -5.07 -23.16 4.61
CA ALA A 21 -4.90 -21.96 5.44
C ALA A 21 -4.19 -20.78 4.73
N HIS A 22 -3.68 -20.99 3.52
CA HIS A 22 -2.96 -20.01 2.73
C HIS A 22 -3.10 -20.32 1.23
N GLY A 23 -2.84 -19.33 0.39
CA GLY A 23 -2.79 -19.49 -1.07
C GLY A 23 -4.13 -19.79 -1.75
N SER A 24 -5.23 -19.93 -1.00
CA SER A 24 -6.55 -20.14 -1.59
C SER A 24 -7.19 -18.83 -2.05
N GLN A 25 -7.78 -18.87 -3.24
CA GLN A 25 -8.48 -17.73 -3.83
C GLN A 25 -9.67 -17.30 -2.98
N VAL A 26 -10.41 -18.24 -2.38
CA VAL A 26 -11.59 -17.93 -1.55
C VAL A 26 -11.22 -17.08 -0.32
N LEU A 27 -10.03 -17.29 0.25
CA LEU A 27 -9.52 -16.47 1.35
C LEU A 27 -9.24 -15.06 0.86
N THR A 28 -8.54 -14.95 -0.27
CA THR A 28 -8.14 -13.67 -0.88
C THR A 28 -9.37 -12.84 -1.25
N ASP A 29 -10.37 -13.46 -1.88
CA ASP A 29 -11.59 -12.79 -2.30
C ASP A 29 -12.39 -12.29 -1.10
N HIS A 30 -12.50 -13.10 -0.05
CA HIS A 30 -13.13 -12.69 1.19
C HIS A 30 -12.40 -11.51 1.85
N ILE A 31 -11.07 -11.59 2.00
CA ILE A 31 -10.25 -10.54 2.64
C ILE A 31 -10.45 -9.19 1.95
N LYS A 32 -10.59 -9.17 0.62
CA LYS A 32 -10.83 -7.95 -0.16
C LYS A 32 -12.19 -7.29 0.14
N VAL A 33 -13.19 -8.02 0.60
CA VAL A 33 -14.55 -7.47 0.82
C VAL A 33 -15.00 -7.50 2.28
N CYS A 34 -14.22 -8.11 3.16
CA CYS A 34 -14.52 -8.23 4.57
C CYS A 34 -14.45 -6.85 5.27
N LYS A 35 -15.60 -6.37 5.77
CA LYS A 35 -15.72 -5.07 6.46
C LYS A 35 -14.91 -4.99 7.76
N ALA A 36 -14.72 -6.12 8.44
CA ALA A 36 -13.94 -6.20 9.68
C ALA A 36 -12.43 -6.39 9.41
N HIS A 37 -12.03 -6.71 8.17
CA HIS A 37 -10.63 -6.94 7.86
C HIS A 37 -9.88 -5.60 7.78
N PRO A 38 -8.70 -5.47 8.41
CA PRO A 38 -7.98 -4.20 8.49
C PRO A 38 -7.44 -3.70 7.14
N LEU A 39 -7.48 -4.55 6.10
CA LEU A 39 -6.96 -4.23 4.77
C LEU A 39 -7.58 -2.94 4.19
N ARG A 40 -8.91 -2.77 4.27
CA ARG A 40 -9.57 -1.57 3.71
C ARG A 40 -9.17 -0.29 4.41
N LYS A 41 -8.98 -0.35 5.73
CA LYS A 41 -8.45 0.80 6.49
C LYS A 41 -7.02 1.11 6.07
N ALA A 42 -6.17 0.10 5.94
CA ALA A 42 -4.79 0.28 5.49
C ALA A 42 -4.69 0.87 4.07
N GLU A 43 -5.51 0.38 3.13
CA GLU A 43 -5.61 0.94 1.77
C GLU A 43 -6.03 2.43 1.80
N ALA A 44 -7.03 2.78 2.61
CA ALA A 44 -7.50 4.15 2.75
C ALA A 44 -6.44 5.07 3.40
N ASP A 45 -5.76 4.59 4.43
CA ASP A 45 -4.69 5.33 5.11
C ASP A 45 -3.50 5.55 4.13
N ILE A 46 -3.13 4.55 3.32
CA ILE A 46 -2.10 4.70 2.27
C ILE A 46 -2.54 5.73 1.22
N ALA A 47 -3.78 5.68 0.75
CA ALA A 47 -4.30 6.64 -0.23
C ALA A 47 -4.29 8.08 0.31
N LEU A 48 -4.67 8.27 1.57
CA LEU A 48 -4.62 9.56 2.25
C LEU A 48 -3.19 10.09 2.35
N LEU A 49 -2.26 9.26 2.83
CA LEU A 49 -0.85 9.64 2.98
C LEU A 49 -0.20 9.95 1.63
N ARG A 50 -0.48 9.14 0.59
CA ARG A 50 -0.01 9.38 -0.77
C ARG A 50 -0.52 10.73 -1.28
N SER A 51 -1.81 11.02 -1.11
CA SER A 51 -2.40 12.29 -1.52
C SER A 51 -1.77 13.49 -0.81
N ALA A 52 -1.60 13.42 0.52
CA ALA A 52 -0.96 14.46 1.29
C ALA A 52 0.50 14.70 0.87
N LEU A 53 1.25 13.63 0.60
CA LEU A 53 2.65 13.72 0.18
C LEU A 53 2.78 14.26 -1.25
N ALA A 54 1.94 13.82 -2.18
CA ALA A 54 1.88 14.38 -3.54
C ALA A 54 1.52 15.87 -3.50
N GLY A 55 0.59 16.28 -2.63
CA GLY A 55 0.24 17.68 -2.41
C GLY A 55 1.39 18.51 -1.83
N LEU A 56 2.20 17.94 -0.94
CA LEU A 56 3.38 18.60 -0.36
C LEU A 56 4.49 18.81 -1.39
N ILE A 57 4.76 17.82 -2.25
CA ILE A 57 5.81 17.93 -3.28
C ILE A 57 5.30 18.72 -4.50
N GLY A 58 3.99 18.70 -4.77
CA GLY A 58 3.36 19.37 -5.90
C GLY A 58 3.37 18.58 -7.21
N VAL A 59 3.74 17.30 -7.18
CA VAL A 59 3.76 16.41 -8.35
C VAL A 59 3.16 15.04 -8.01
N ASN A 60 2.61 14.32 -9.01
CA ASN A 60 1.92 13.05 -8.73
C ASN A 60 2.11 11.97 -9.81
N THR A 61 2.63 12.30 -10.99
CA THR A 61 2.92 11.30 -12.03
C THR A 61 4.33 10.71 -11.86
N GLU A 62 4.54 9.49 -12.33
CA GLU A 62 5.86 8.86 -12.30
C GLU A 62 6.91 9.71 -13.03
N ALA A 63 6.57 10.27 -14.19
CA ALA A 63 7.48 11.09 -14.98
C ALA A 63 7.89 12.37 -14.22
N GLU A 64 6.93 13.09 -13.63
CA GLU A 64 7.20 14.29 -12.84
C GLU A 64 8.01 13.96 -11.57
N LEU A 65 7.73 12.84 -10.90
CA LEU A 65 8.48 12.40 -9.73
C LEU A 65 9.94 12.12 -10.07
N ARG A 66 10.20 11.40 -11.17
CA ARG A 66 11.57 11.13 -11.66
C ARG A 66 12.29 12.42 -12.07
N GLN A 67 11.58 13.35 -12.70
CA GLN A 67 12.14 14.66 -13.03
C GLN A 67 12.48 15.45 -11.76
N MET A 68 11.58 15.49 -10.78
CA MET A 68 11.76 16.19 -9.51
C MET A 68 12.95 15.61 -8.73
N GLU A 69 13.17 14.30 -8.78
CA GLU A 69 14.35 13.67 -8.18
C GLU A 69 15.64 14.20 -8.80
N GLY A 70 15.70 14.29 -10.14
CA GLY A 70 16.84 14.85 -10.86
C GLY A 70 17.10 16.30 -10.48
N VAL A 71 16.05 17.12 -10.39
CA VAL A 71 16.15 18.51 -9.91
C VAL A 71 16.71 18.54 -8.49
N MET A 72 16.11 17.80 -7.55
CA MET A 72 16.51 17.78 -6.15
C MET A 72 17.97 17.39 -5.94
N ARG A 73 18.48 16.44 -6.73
CA ARG A 73 19.89 16.03 -6.71
C ARG A 73 20.85 17.12 -7.18
N SER A 74 20.39 18.01 -8.07
CA SER A 74 21.21 19.10 -8.62
C SER A 74 21.12 20.41 -7.82
N LEU A 75 20.14 20.54 -6.91
CA LEU A 75 19.96 21.75 -6.13
C LEU A 75 21.14 21.98 -5.17
N PRO A 76 21.66 23.22 -5.05
CA PRO A 76 22.64 23.58 -4.04
C PRO A 76 21.93 23.77 -2.68
N ALA A 77 21.46 22.67 -2.11
CA ALA A 77 20.82 22.59 -0.81
C ALA A 77 21.59 21.63 0.12
N PRO A 78 21.44 21.75 1.46
CA PRO A 78 22.02 20.82 2.41
C PRO A 78 21.63 19.36 2.09
N ASP A 79 22.57 18.44 2.29
CA ASP A 79 22.35 17.02 1.96
C ASP A 79 21.20 16.39 2.75
N ALA A 80 21.01 16.82 4.00
CA ALA A 80 19.90 16.37 4.83
C ALA A 80 18.53 16.73 4.21
N ASP A 81 18.38 17.96 3.72
CA ASP A 81 17.11 18.42 3.13
C ASP A 81 16.84 17.70 1.81
N LYS A 82 17.87 17.54 0.96
CA LYS A 82 17.76 16.76 -0.29
C LYS A 82 17.37 15.32 -0.02
N ALA A 83 17.97 14.67 0.99
CA ALA A 83 17.66 13.30 1.35
C ALA A 83 16.20 13.12 1.75
N VAL A 84 15.64 14.05 2.54
CA VAL A 84 14.22 14.02 2.92
C VAL A 84 13.31 14.10 1.69
N SER A 85 13.58 15.04 0.78
CA SER A 85 12.78 15.19 -0.45
C SER A 85 12.91 13.99 -1.39
N ILE A 86 14.13 13.45 -1.57
CA ILE A 86 14.36 12.26 -2.42
C ILE A 86 13.64 11.04 -1.84
N ASN A 87 13.70 10.84 -0.52
CA ASN A 87 12.98 9.74 0.14
C ASN A 87 11.46 9.86 -0.05
N ALA A 88 10.92 11.08 0.02
CA ALA A 88 9.51 11.33 -0.25
C ALA A 88 9.13 10.97 -1.70
N ILE A 89 9.96 11.32 -2.67
CA ILE A 89 9.77 10.96 -4.08
C ILE A 89 9.81 9.44 -4.27
N HIS A 90 10.77 8.75 -3.65
CA HIS A 90 10.87 7.29 -3.70
C HIS A 90 9.65 6.60 -3.09
N ALA A 91 9.12 7.12 -1.98
CA ALA A 91 7.88 6.60 -1.38
C ALA A 91 6.67 6.75 -2.32
N LEU A 92 6.54 7.89 -3.02
CA LEU A 92 5.50 8.08 -4.02
C LEU A 92 5.67 7.17 -5.24
N LEU A 93 6.90 6.92 -5.70
CA LEU A 93 7.17 5.99 -6.80
C LEU A 93 6.82 4.54 -6.42
N ALA A 94 7.18 4.09 -5.21
CA ALA A 94 6.91 2.74 -4.75
C ALA A 94 5.41 2.41 -4.67
N THR A 95 4.55 3.42 -4.47
CA THR A 95 3.11 3.21 -4.43
C THR A 95 2.48 3.15 -5.83
N ILE A 96 3.17 3.63 -6.88
CA ILE A 96 2.73 3.47 -8.29
C ILE A 96 3.00 2.04 -8.77
N THR A 97 4.17 1.49 -8.48
CA THR A 97 4.58 0.15 -8.94
C THR A 97 3.84 -1.00 -8.24
N ASN A 98 3.18 -0.72 -7.12
CA ASN A 98 2.41 -1.70 -6.34
C ASN A 98 0.88 -1.54 -6.53
N SER A 99 0.43 -0.71 -7.48
CA SER A 99 -0.98 -0.49 -7.81
C SER A 99 -1.50 -1.44 -8.88
#